data_AF-A0A166UJ14-F1
#
_entry.id   AF-A0A166UJ14-F1
#
_cell.length_a   1.000
_cell.length_b   1.000
_cell.length_c   1.000
_cell.angle_alpha   90.00
_cell.angle_beta   90.00
_cell.angle_gamma   90.00
#
_symmetry.space_group_name_H-M   'P 1'
#
loop_
_entity.id
_entity.type
_entity.pdbx_description
1 polymer ?
#
loop_
_entity_poly.entity_id
_entity_poly.type
_entity_poly.pdbx_seq_one_letter_code
_entity_poly.pdbx_strand_id
1 'polypeptide(L)'
;MPNTEVTPTVFLRDIVQRPAYMNLWEKHRHRKAHWVAEMFAESLGVFLYSYAGVGSTAAFICGTLTGAPGLGSLLQIGFAYAFGILFAILVCSGTSGGHFSPSVTISFVVFKGFPPLKGLRYIFAQILGGYIAVGLVYLQYKDLIGLADEALLAAKGPLVAAATKFTPNGTAGILALYTLPGANLTRVLLNEFVTDTLLALVIWAILDPTNILMPPQVGPWVVSLAYAVAIWGFSPAALAANAARDVGGRLVALTVYGTQASGGKYAALAALTNIPAMLFGAWLYEVFLTDSSRVMSRAHLEFMQAHQKHHEAMVAGIAADGGLPRVVAGNASQSSTGKGEEHHDIQQLERV
;
A
#
# COMPACT_ATOMS: atom_id res chain seq x y z
N MET A 1 5.38 44.77 7.78
CA MET A 1 5.71 43.36 7.52
C MET A 1 5.14 42.56 8.67
N PRO A 2 4.19 41.64 8.46
CA PRO A 2 3.69 40.83 9.56
C PRO A 2 4.80 39.88 9.99
N ASN A 3 5.11 39.89 11.29
CA ASN A 3 6.03 38.95 11.93
C ASN A 3 5.63 37.53 11.55
N THR A 4 6.40 36.86 10.69
CA THR A 4 6.31 35.43 10.50
C THR A 4 6.84 34.77 11.77
N GLU A 5 5.96 34.47 12.71
CA GLU A 5 6.27 33.53 13.80
C GLU A 5 6.73 32.23 13.15
N VAL A 6 8.04 31.98 13.19
CA VAL A 6 8.61 30.71 12.75
C VAL A 6 8.16 29.68 13.77
N THR A 7 7.15 28.87 13.42
CA THR A 7 6.77 27.74 14.27
C THR A 7 7.99 26.85 14.45
N PRO A 8 8.48 26.63 15.68
CA PRO A 8 9.69 25.85 15.90
C PRO A 8 9.48 24.41 15.41
N THR A 9 10.48 23.86 14.75
CA THR A 9 10.48 22.43 14.40
C THR A 9 10.61 21.62 15.69
N VAL A 10 9.64 20.76 15.97
CA VAL A 10 9.68 19.85 17.11
C VAL A 10 9.82 18.43 16.60
N PHE A 11 10.89 17.73 16.96
CA PHE A 11 11.04 16.33 16.63
C PHE A 11 10.46 15.46 17.74
N LEU A 12 9.92 14.29 17.39
CA LEU A 12 9.38 13.34 18.38
C LEU A 12 10.43 12.97 19.44
N ARG A 13 11.71 12.85 19.05
CA ARG A 13 12.83 12.55 19.95
C ARG A 13 13.05 13.61 21.05
N ASP A 14 12.58 14.84 20.82
CA ASP A 14 12.73 15.96 21.76
C ASP A 14 11.66 15.88 22.86
N ILE A 15 10.53 15.23 22.58
CA ILE A 15 9.38 15.06 23.49
C ILE A 15 9.42 13.69 24.17
N VAL A 16 9.63 12.63 23.38
CA VAL A 16 9.54 11.22 23.81
C VAL A 16 10.90 10.57 23.67
N GLN A 17 11.51 10.25 24.82
CA GLN A 17 12.79 9.54 24.83
C GLN A 17 12.60 8.05 24.57
N ARG A 18 13.37 7.51 23.62
CA ARG A 18 13.44 6.07 23.38
C ARG A 18 14.59 5.45 24.18
N PRO A 19 14.50 4.15 24.53
CA PRO A 19 15.60 3.43 25.15
C PRO A 19 16.91 3.54 24.36
N ALA A 20 18.06 3.55 25.05
CA ALA A 20 19.37 3.79 24.43
C ALA A 20 19.70 2.81 23.28
N TYR A 21 19.30 1.54 23.39
CA TYR A 21 19.52 0.54 22.34
C TYR A 21 18.72 0.85 21.06
N MET A 22 17.54 1.44 21.18
CA MET A 22 16.74 1.88 20.02
C MET A 22 17.36 3.11 19.36
N ASN A 23 17.88 4.07 20.14
CA ASN A 23 18.59 5.22 19.58
C ASN A 23 19.85 4.80 18.81
N LEU A 24 20.58 3.80 19.33
CA LEU A 24 21.73 3.21 18.65
C LEU A 24 21.32 2.51 17.35
N TRP A 25 20.23 1.75 17.38
CA TRP A 25 19.66 1.12 16.18
C TRP A 25 19.21 2.15 15.14
N GLU A 26 18.52 3.21 15.54
CA GLU A 26 18.11 4.30 14.64
C GLU A 26 19.32 4.95 13.98
N LYS A 27 20.35 5.28 14.76
CA LYS A 27 21.60 5.83 14.22
C LYS A 27 22.25 4.88 13.20
N HIS A 28 22.23 3.57 13.48
CA HIS A 28 22.74 2.56 12.56
C HIS A 28 21.88 2.45 11.30
N ARG A 29 20.56 2.39 11.45
CA ARG A 29 19.58 2.38 10.36
C ARG A 29 19.79 3.57 9.45
N HIS A 30 19.85 4.79 9.97
CA HIS A 30 19.97 6.02 9.18
C HIS A 30 21.27 6.04 8.37
N ARG A 31 22.38 5.50 8.92
CA ARG A 31 23.70 5.53 8.26
C ARG A 31 23.94 4.38 7.29
N LYS A 32 23.49 3.16 7.60
CA LYS A 32 23.96 1.94 6.91
C LYS A 32 22.86 0.97 6.46
N ALA A 33 21.70 0.98 7.13
CA ALA A 33 20.66 -0.02 6.92
C ALA A 33 19.30 0.57 6.52
N HIS A 34 19.25 1.84 6.09
CA HIS A 34 17.99 2.51 5.75
C HIS A 34 17.26 1.78 4.63
N TRP A 35 18.01 1.36 3.62
CA TRP A 35 17.51 0.57 2.50
C TRP A 35 16.84 -0.76 2.92
N VAL A 36 17.28 -1.38 4.03
CA VAL A 36 16.66 -2.61 4.56
C VAL A 36 15.27 -2.31 5.10
N ALA A 37 15.14 -1.20 5.83
CA ALA A 37 13.86 -0.79 6.38
C ALA A 37 12.87 -0.38 5.29
N GLU A 38 13.34 0.27 4.23
CA GLU A 38 12.54 0.59 3.06
C GLU A 38 12.06 -0.66 2.32
N MET A 39 12.97 -1.62 2.08
CA MET A 39 12.60 -2.91 1.49
C MET A 39 11.59 -3.67 2.36
N PHE A 40 11.78 -3.67 3.68
CA PHE A 40 10.82 -4.29 4.60
C PHE A 40 9.45 -3.61 4.52
N ALA A 41 9.40 -2.27 4.49
CA ALA A 41 8.15 -1.52 4.37
C ALA A 41 7.45 -1.78 3.03
N GLU A 42 8.19 -1.85 1.92
CA GLU A 42 7.63 -2.19 0.60
C GLU A 42 7.10 -3.63 0.56
N SER A 43 7.85 -4.59 1.10
CA SER A 43 7.42 -5.97 1.25
C SER A 43 6.18 -6.10 2.14
N LEU A 44 6.15 -5.38 3.27
CA LEU A 44 5.02 -5.41 4.20
C LEU A 44 3.78 -4.75 3.59
N GLY A 45 3.93 -3.66 2.85
CA GLY A 45 2.81 -3.03 2.15
C GLY A 45 2.17 -3.95 1.13
N VAL A 46 2.97 -4.63 0.29
CA VAL A 46 2.46 -5.65 -0.63
C VAL A 46 1.81 -6.82 0.10
N PHE A 47 2.43 -7.25 1.20
CA PHE A 47 1.91 -8.31 2.04
C PHE A 47 0.50 -7.97 2.55
N LEU A 48 0.29 -6.76 3.09
CA LEU A 48 -0.96 -6.38 3.74
C LEU A 48 -2.16 -6.45 2.78
N TYR A 49 -2.05 -5.85 1.60
CA TYR A 49 -3.17 -5.90 0.65
C TYR A 49 -3.31 -7.26 -0.03
N SER A 50 -2.21 -7.98 -0.27
CA SER A 50 -2.28 -9.30 -0.87
C SER A 50 -2.90 -10.30 0.10
N TYR A 51 -2.54 -10.24 1.38
CA TYR A 51 -3.09 -11.09 2.43
C TYR A 51 -4.59 -10.86 2.60
N ALA A 52 -5.02 -9.60 2.73
CA ALA A 52 -6.44 -9.27 2.87
C ALA A 52 -7.26 -9.69 1.63
N GLY A 53 -6.79 -9.30 0.46
CA GLY A 53 -7.48 -9.56 -0.80
C GLY A 53 -7.54 -11.05 -1.15
N VAL A 54 -6.40 -11.75 -1.11
CA VAL A 54 -6.32 -13.19 -1.41
C VAL A 54 -7.04 -14.02 -0.35
N GLY A 55 -7.01 -13.62 0.93
CA GLY A 55 -7.83 -14.23 1.98
C GLY A 55 -9.33 -14.14 1.67
N SER A 56 -9.81 -12.97 1.21
CA SER A 56 -11.21 -12.82 0.79
C SER A 56 -11.53 -13.61 -0.48
N THR A 57 -10.59 -13.73 -1.42
CA THR A 57 -10.74 -14.59 -2.60
C THR A 57 -10.81 -16.07 -2.22
N ALA A 58 -10.01 -16.50 -1.25
CA ALA A 58 -10.02 -17.87 -0.74
C ALA A 58 -11.39 -18.23 -0.14
N ALA A 59 -11.93 -17.36 0.71
CA ALA A 59 -13.28 -17.52 1.27
C ALA A 59 -14.34 -17.65 0.16
N PHE A 60 -14.32 -16.74 -0.83
CA PHE A 60 -15.27 -16.74 -1.94
C PHE A 60 -15.21 -18.02 -2.79
N ILE A 61 -14.01 -18.46 -3.19
CA ILE A 61 -13.84 -19.64 -4.04
C ILE A 61 -14.19 -20.91 -3.25
N CYS A 62 -13.69 -21.07 -2.03
CA CYS A 62 -13.98 -22.24 -1.21
C CYS A 62 -15.47 -22.35 -0.88
N GLY A 63 -16.12 -21.23 -0.53
CA GLY A 63 -17.56 -21.18 -0.27
C GLY A 63 -18.40 -21.55 -1.50
N THR A 64 -18.02 -21.02 -2.67
CA THR A 64 -18.70 -21.32 -3.94
C THR A 64 -18.59 -22.79 -4.30
N LEU A 65 -17.40 -23.38 -4.18
CA LEU A 65 -17.16 -24.78 -4.57
C LEU A 65 -17.77 -25.79 -3.59
N THR A 66 -17.83 -25.47 -2.30
CA THR A 66 -18.44 -26.34 -1.28
C THR A 66 -19.96 -26.14 -1.16
N GLY A 67 -20.54 -25.20 -1.91
CA GLY A 67 -21.98 -24.91 -1.84
C GLY A 67 -22.40 -24.28 -0.52
N ALA A 68 -21.49 -23.59 0.18
CA ALA A 68 -21.75 -22.88 1.43
C ALA A 68 -22.13 -21.41 1.12
N PRO A 69 -23.42 -21.07 1.02
CA PRO A 69 -23.85 -19.74 0.62
C PRO A 69 -23.41 -18.68 1.64
N GLY A 70 -23.04 -17.50 1.15
CA GLY A 70 -22.68 -16.34 1.99
C GLY A 70 -21.20 -16.26 2.41
N LEU A 71 -20.39 -17.28 2.11
CA LEU A 71 -18.94 -17.22 2.31
C LEU A 71 -18.28 -16.43 1.17
N GLY A 72 -18.32 -15.10 1.24
CA GLY A 72 -17.62 -14.19 0.32
C GLY A 72 -18.47 -13.64 -0.83
N SER A 73 -17.99 -12.53 -1.42
CA SER A 73 -18.57 -11.91 -2.62
C SER A 73 -17.52 -11.05 -3.32
N LEU A 74 -17.76 -10.68 -4.59
CA LEU A 74 -16.88 -9.74 -5.29
C LEU A 74 -16.81 -8.38 -4.56
N LEU A 75 -17.91 -7.94 -3.95
CA LEU A 75 -17.96 -6.74 -3.13
C LEU A 75 -16.97 -6.84 -1.96
N GLN A 76 -17.02 -7.96 -1.23
CA GLN A 76 -16.11 -8.25 -0.11
C GLN A 76 -14.65 -8.29 -0.56
N ILE A 77 -14.35 -8.91 -1.70
CA ILE A 77 -12.99 -8.96 -2.26
C ILE A 77 -12.47 -7.55 -2.54
N GLY A 78 -13.25 -6.70 -3.21
CA GLY A 78 -12.81 -5.33 -3.50
C GLY A 78 -12.62 -4.49 -2.25
N PHE A 79 -13.47 -4.64 -1.22
CA PHE A 79 -13.25 -3.99 0.07
C PHE A 79 -12.00 -4.53 0.78
N ALA A 80 -11.77 -5.84 0.76
CA ALA A 80 -10.60 -6.43 1.40
C ALA A 80 -9.29 -5.92 0.79
N TYR A 81 -9.21 -5.83 -0.54
CA TYR A 81 -8.07 -5.19 -1.22
C TYR A 81 -7.99 -3.69 -0.90
N ALA A 82 -9.10 -2.95 -0.95
CA ALA A 82 -9.12 -1.52 -0.67
C ALA A 82 -8.60 -1.20 0.74
N PHE A 83 -9.15 -1.84 1.78
CA PHE A 83 -8.69 -1.65 3.15
C PHE A 83 -7.26 -2.17 3.35
N GLY A 84 -6.88 -3.25 2.68
CA GLY A 84 -5.50 -3.73 2.68
C GLY A 84 -4.51 -2.70 2.10
N ILE A 85 -4.87 -2.03 1.00
CA ILE A 85 -4.06 -0.96 0.39
C ILE A 85 -4.01 0.25 1.31
N LEU A 86 -5.15 0.61 1.92
CA LEU A 86 -5.20 1.69 2.90
C LEU A 86 -4.24 1.43 4.06
N PHE A 87 -4.28 0.23 4.64
CA PHE A 87 -3.37 -0.17 5.71
C PHE A 87 -1.91 -0.17 5.24
N ALA A 88 -1.62 -0.66 4.03
CA ALA A 88 -0.28 -0.61 3.46
C ALA A 88 0.26 0.82 3.42
N ILE A 89 -0.52 1.77 2.89
CA ILE A 89 -0.12 3.17 2.80
C ILE A 89 0.04 3.78 4.19
N LEU A 90 -0.94 3.60 5.09
CA LEU A 90 -0.89 4.20 6.43
C LEU A 90 0.26 3.66 7.29
N VAL A 91 0.58 2.37 7.17
CA VAL A 91 1.62 1.72 8.00
C VAL A 91 3.01 1.94 7.42
N CYS A 92 3.17 1.88 6.09
CA CYS A 92 4.49 1.73 5.47
C CYS A 92 4.98 2.98 4.72
N SER A 93 4.10 3.90 4.31
CA SER A 93 4.49 5.06 3.48
C SER A 93 5.51 5.98 4.15
N GLY A 94 5.40 6.22 5.46
CA GLY A 94 6.36 7.04 6.20
C GLY A 94 7.78 6.47 6.26
N THR A 95 7.97 5.18 5.91
CA THR A 95 9.30 4.57 5.81
C THR A 95 9.82 4.52 4.38
N SER A 96 9.04 4.05 3.40
CA SER A 96 9.52 3.80 2.03
C SER A 96 9.06 4.81 0.98
N GLY A 97 8.11 5.69 1.31
CA GLY A 97 7.35 6.49 0.33
C GLY A 97 6.11 5.76 -0.21
N GLY A 98 6.00 4.45 0.03
CA GLY A 98 4.81 3.65 -0.19
C GLY A 98 4.44 3.39 -1.65
N HIS A 99 5.36 2.85 -2.44
CA HIS A 99 5.08 2.52 -3.84
C HIS A 99 4.23 1.26 -3.97
N PHE A 100 4.62 0.20 -3.26
CA PHE A 100 3.97 -1.13 -3.18
C PHE A 100 3.60 -1.76 -4.52
N SER A 101 4.19 -1.29 -5.61
CA SER A 101 3.90 -1.73 -6.96
C SER A 101 5.11 -1.51 -7.85
N PRO A 102 5.51 -2.51 -8.65
CA PRO A 102 6.59 -2.34 -9.61
C PRO A 102 6.28 -1.27 -10.66
N SER A 103 5.03 -1.18 -11.13
CA SER A 103 4.64 -0.17 -12.13
C SER A 103 4.72 1.25 -11.57
N VAL A 104 4.23 1.47 -10.35
CA VAL A 104 4.36 2.77 -9.65
C VAL A 104 5.83 3.11 -9.42
N THR A 105 6.63 2.14 -8.97
CA THR A 105 8.07 2.34 -8.74
C THR A 105 8.80 2.74 -10.01
N ILE A 106 8.52 2.07 -11.13
CA ILE A 106 9.11 2.39 -12.43
C ILE A 106 8.68 3.79 -12.88
N SER A 107 7.40 4.15 -12.72
CA SER A 107 6.93 5.49 -13.06
C SER A 107 7.57 6.58 -12.18
N PHE A 108 7.85 6.32 -10.91
CA PHE A 108 8.61 7.23 -10.05
C PHE A 108 10.07 7.40 -10.52
N VAL A 109 10.69 6.34 -11.04
CA VAL A 109 12.04 6.42 -11.64
C VAL A 109 12.01 7.31 -12.89
N VAL A 110 10.98 7.18 -13.72
CA VAL A 110 10.86 7.93 -14.99
C VAL A 110 10.47 9.40 -14.78
N PHE A 111 9.47 9.68 -13.95
CA PHE A 111 8.85 11.01 -13.85
C PHE A 111 9.25 11.81 -12.61
N LYS A 112 9.67 11.17 -11.51
CA LYS A 112 9.92 11.84 -10.22
C LYS A 112 11.37 11.72 -9.74
N GLY A 113 12.28 11.24 -10.59
CA GLY A 113 13.72 11.17 -10.29
C GLY A 113 14.11 10.12 -9.23
N PHE A 114 13.28 9.09 -9.03
CA PHE A 114 13.58 8.04 -8.06
C PHE A 114 14.82 7.22 -8.48
N PRO A 115 15.79 6.93 -7.58
CA PRO A 115 17.01 6.24 -7.98
C PRO A 115 16.77 4.83 -8.57
N PRO A 116 17.24 4.52 -9.79
CA PRO A 116 16.91 3.26 -10.47
C PRO A 116 17.31 1.99 -9.69
N LEU A 117 18.51 1.99 -9.09
CA LEU A 117 19.00 0.87 -8.28
C LEU A 117 18.16 0.67 -7.01
N LYS A 118 17.61 1.74 -6.44
CA LYS A 118 16.67 1.66 -5.32
C LYS A 118 15.32 1.12 -5.79
N GLY A 119 14.87 1.54 -6.98
CA GLY A 119 13.68 1.00 -7.64
C GLY A 119 13.75 -0.51 -7.83
N LEU A 120 14.88 -1.03 -8.29
CA LEU A 120 15.07 -2.48 -8.45
C LEU A 120 14.94 -3.25 -7.12
N ARG A 121 15.51 -2.69 -6.03
CA ARG A 121 15.38 -3.27 -4.68
C ARG A 121 13.93 -3.27 -4.19
N TYR A 122 13.18 -2.21 -4.49
CA TYR A 122 11.76 -2.11 -4.18
C TYR A 122 10.96 -3.19 -4.90
N ILE A 123 11.17 -3.35 -6.22
CA ILE A 123 10.48 -4.36 -7.03
C ILE A 123 10.72 -5.77 -6.47
N PHE A 124 11.96 -6.10 -6.12
CA PHE A 124 12.29 -7.38 -5.50
C PHE A 124 11.57 -7.58 -4.16
N ALA A 125 11.60 -6.57 -3.29
CA ALA A 125 10.95 -6.63 -1.99
C ALA A 125 9.41 -6.75 -2.10
N GLN A 126 8.82 -6.03 -3.05
CA GLN A 126 7.39 -6.07 -3.35
C GLN A 126 6.97 -7.49 -3.77
N ILE A 127 7.67 -8.12 -4.73
CA ILE A 127 7.38 -9.48 -5.18
C ILE A 127 7.50 -10.48 -4.02
N LEU A 128 8.54 -10.32 -3.18
CA LEU A 128 8.73 -11.16 -1.99
C LEU A 128 7.56 -11.03 -0.99
N GLY A 129 7.09 -9.81 -0.76
CA GLY A 129 5.92 -9.54 0.08
C GLY A 129 4.65 -10.24 -0.44
N GLY A 130 4.43 -10.19 -1.75
CA GLY A 130 3.31 -10.88 -2.40
C GLY A 130 3.41 -12.39 -2.27
N TYR A 131 4.61 -12.95 -2.50
CA TYR A 131 4.88 -14.37 -2.32
C TYR A 131 4.59 -14.85 -0.88
N ILE A 132 5.08 -14.12 0.12
CA ILE A 132 4.86 -14.47 1.54
C ILE A 132 3.37 -14.41 1.89
N ALA A 133 2.66 -13.35 1.48
CA ALA A 133 1.24 -13.21 1.76
C ALA A 133 0.40 -14.34 1.18
N VAL A 134 0.58 -14.63 -0.11
CA VAL A 134 -0.19 -15.70 -0.78
C VAL A 134 0.17 -17.07 -0.21
N GLY A 135 1.45 -17.30 0.11
CA GLY A 135 1.90 -18.53 0.76
C GLY A 135 1.24 -18.75 2.13
N LEU A 136 1.14 -17.71 2.95
CA LEU A 136 0.46 -17.80 4.24
C LEU A 136 -1.04 -18.05 4.10
N VAL A 137 -1.71 -17.37 3.16
CA VAL A 137 -3.15 -17.64 2.91
C VAL A 137 -3.35 -19.09 2.47
N TYR A 138 -2.50 -19.62 1.58
CA TYR A 138 -2.57 -21.03 1.19
C TYR A 138 -2.44 -21.96 2.41
N LEU A 139 -1.48 -21.71 3.30
CA LEU A 139 -1.29 -22.53 4.49
C LEU A 139 -2.50 -22.47 5.44
N GLN A 140 -3.07 -21.28 5.63
CA GLN A 140 -4.24 -21.07 6.49
C GLN A 140 -5.52 -21.71 5.93
N TYR A 141 -5.66 -21.74 4.59
CA TYR A 141 -6.83 -22.29 3.91
C TYR A 141 -6.61 -23.72 3.38
N LYS A 142 -5.48 -24.36 3.68
CA LYS A 142 -5.07 -25.63 3.06
C LYS A 142 -6.15 -26.70 3.11
N ASP A 143 -6.75 -26.91 4.27
CA ASP A 143 -7.79 -27.93 4.47
C ASP A 143 -9.08 -27.56 3.74
N LEU A 144 -9.48 -26.28 3.76
CA LEU A 144 -10.66 -25.79 3.04
C LEU A 144 -10.48 -25.87 1.52
N ILE A 145 -9.27 -25.62 1.02
CA ILE A 145 -8.92 -25.79 -0.40
C ILE A 145 -9.03 -27.27 -0.79
N GLY A 146 -8.57 -28.18 0.07
CA GLY A 146 -8.73 -29.62 -0.13
C GLY A 146 -10.20 -30.04 -0.24
N LEU A 147 -11.04 -29.59 0.69
CA LEU A 147 -12.49 -29.84 0.65
C LEU A 147 -13.15 -29.24 -0.59
N ALA A 148 -12.73 -28.05 -1.01
CA ALA A 148 -13.23 -27.41 -2.23
C ALA A 148 -12.84 -28.19 -3.51
N ASP A 149 -11.61 -28.72 -3.56
CA ASP A 149 -11.15 -29.59 -4.64
C ASP A 149 -11.95 -30.90 -4.70
N GLU A 150 -12.21 -31.52 -3.55
CA GLU A 150 -13.01 -32.75 -3.43
C GLU A 150 -14.47 -32.50 -3.85
N ALA A 151 -15.06 -31.39 -3.41
CA ALA A 151 -16.42 -31.00 -3.80
C ALA A 151 -16.51 -30.76 -5.32
N LEU A 152 -15.52 -30.08 -5.90
CA LEU A 152 -15.44 -29.87 -7.35
C LEU A 152 -15.30 -31.19 -8.12
N LEU A 153 -14.49 -32.11 -7.62
CA LEU A 153 -14.32 -33.45 -8.19
C LEU A 153 -15.62 -34.25 -8.15
N ALA A 154 -16.32 -34.25 -7.01
CA ALA A 154 -17.59 -34.95 -6.84
C ALA A 154 -18.69 -34.38 -7.76
N ALA A 155 -18.73 -33.06 -7.93
CA ALA A 155 -19.78 -32.41 -8.71
C ALA A 155 -19.59 -32.51 -10.24
N LYS A 156 -18.34 -32.49 -10.74
CA LYS A 156 -18.05 -32.37 -12.18
C LYS A 156 -17.20 -33.50 -12.77
N GLY A 157 -16.75 -34.43 -11.94
CA GLY A 157 -15.86 -35.52 -12.35
C GLY A 157 -14.41 -35.06 -12.62
N PRO A 158 -13.48 -36.02 -12.80
CA PRO A 158 -12.04 -35.76 -12.76
C PRO A 158 -11.53 -34.84 -13.87
N LEU A 159 -12.02 -35.00 -15.11
CA LEU A 159 -11.56 -34.23 -16.25
C LEU A 159 -11.92 -32.74 -16.12
N VAL A 160 -13.16 -32.44 -15.73
CA VAL A 160 -13.64 -31.06 -15.60
C VAL A 160 -13.04 -30.39 -14.36
N ALA A 161 -12.88 -31.14 -13.25
CA ALA A 161 -12.23 -30.63 -12.05
C ALA A 161 -10.77 -30.22 -12.32
N ALA A 162 -10.00 -31.07 -13.01
CA ALA A 162 -8.61 -30.77 -13.38
C ALA A 162 -8.51 -29.52 -14.27
N ALA A 163 -9.42 -29.38 -15.25
CA ALA A 163 -9.47 -28.19 -16.12
C ALA A 163 -9.91 -26.92 -15.38
N THR A 164 -10.83 -27.04 -14.42
CA THR A 164 -11.37 -25.90 -13.67
C THR A 164 -10.37 -25.37 -12.63
N LYS A 165 -9.54 -26.24 -12.06
CA LYS A 165 -8.54 -25.90 -11.01
C LYS A 165 -7.67 -24.69 -11.38
N PHE A 166 -7.20 -24.62 -12.62
CA PHE A 166 -6.33 -23.54 -13.13
C PHE A 166 -7.10 -22.45 -13.89
N THR A 167 -8.24 -22.04 -13.34
CA THR A 167 -9.08 -20.96 -13.88
C THR A 167 -9.40 -19.94 -12.77
N PRO A 168 -9.98 -18.77 -13.09
CA PRO A 168 -10.42 -17.80 -12.07
C PRO A 168 -11.35 -18.37 -11.00
N ASN A 169 -12.09 -19.44 -11.33
CA ASN A 169 -13.09 -20.05 -10.46
C ASN A 169 -12.57 -21.32 -9.77
N GLY A 170 -11.33 -21.72 -10.04
CA GLY A 170 -10.70 -22.88 -9.43
C GLY A 170 -9.89 -22.53 -8.19
N THR A 171 -9.52 -23.55 -7.41
CA THR A 171 -8.71 -23.39 -6.19
C THR A 171 -7.33 -22.78 -6.45
N ALA A 172 -6.70 -23.02 -7.61
CA ALA A 172 -5.44 -22.34 -7.96
C ALA A 172 -5.66 -20.84 -8.21
N GLY A 173 -6.86 -20.44 -8.64
CA GLY A 173 -7.30 -19.06 -8.85
C GLY A 173 -7.32 -18.20 -7.58
N ILE A 174 -7.26 -18.83 -6.40
CA ILE A 174 -7.02 -18.15 -5.13
C ILE A 174 -5.61 -17.55 -5.13
N LEU A 175 -4.60 -18.32 -5.54
CA LEU A 175 -3.19 -17.97 -5.39
C LEU A 175 -2.69 -17.08 -6.54
N ALA A 176 -3.03 -17.46 -7.77
CA ALA A 176 -2.57 -16.79 -8.98
C ALA A 176 -3.74 -16.43 -9.89
N LEU A 177 -3.53 -15.43 -10.74
CA LEU A 177 -4.56 -15.03 -11.68
C LEU A 177 -4.47 -15.88 -12.95
N TYR A 178 -5.64 -16.28 -13.44
CA TYR A 178 -5.81 -17.04 -14.68
C TYR A 178 -6.89 -16.39 -15.54
N THR A 179 -7.06 -16.90 -16.75
CA THR A 179 -8.20 -16.58 -17.61
C THR A 179 -9.02 -17.84 -17.86
N LEU A 180 -10.29 -17.67 -18.23
CA LEU A 180 -11.09 -18.80 -18.71
C LEU A 180 -10.49 -19.39 -20.00
N PRO A 181 -10.60 -20.71 -20.23
CA PRO A 181 -10.23 -21.32 -21.50
C PRO A 181 -10.95 -20.64 -22.68
N GLY A 182 -10.20 -20.33 -23.74
CA GLY A 182 -10.75 -19.63 -24.92
C GLY A 182 -10.95 -18.12 -24.75
N ALA A 183 -10.53 -17.53 -23.62
CA ALA A 183 -10.60 -16.08 -23.43
C ALA A 183 -9.79 -15.33 -24.51
N ASN A 184 -10.38 -14.26 -25.05
CA ASN A 184 -9.71 -13.35 -25.97
C ASN A 184 -8.64 -12.54 -25.22
N LEU A 185 -7.36 -12.89 -25.43
CA LEU A 185 -6.22 -12.24 -24.76
C LEU A 185 -6.08 -10.75 -25.13
N THR A 186 -6.50 -10.33 -26.32
CA THR A 186 -6.50 -8.91 -26.69
C THR A 186 -7.49 -8.11 -25.85
N ARG A 187 -8.68 -8.68 -25.60
CA ARG A 187 -9.67 -8.06 -24.70
C ARG A 187 -9.13 -7.97 -23.28
N VAL A 188 -8.43 -8.99 -22.82
CA VAL A 188 -7.82 -9.03 -21.48
C VAL A 188 -6.70 -7.99 -21.35
N LEU A 189 -5.84 -7.88 -22.37
CA LEU A 189 -4.82 -6.83 -22.46
C LEU A 189 -5.45 -5.44 -22.37
N LEU A 190 -6.51 -5.20 -23.14
CA LEU A 190 -7.21 -3.93 -23.17
C LEU A 190 -7.82 -3.59 -21.80
N ASN A 191 -8.44 -4.57 -21.14
CA ASN A 191 -9.01 -4.41 -19.80
C ASN A 191 -7.94 -3.98 -18.79
N GLU A 192 -6.85 -4.75 -18.71
CA GLU A 192 -5.71 -4.46 -17.83
C GLU A 192 -5.14 -3.06 -18.12
N PHE A 193 -4.85 -2.75 -19.38
CA PHE A 193 -4.24 -1.49 -19.78
C PHE A 193 -5.11 -0.27 -19.44
N VAL A 194 -6.40 -0.31 -19.74
CA VAL A 194 -7.31 0.81 -19.49
C VAL A 194 -7.54 1.01 -18.00
N THR A 195 -7.77 -0.07 -17.25
CA THR A 195 -7.98 0.01 -15.81
C THR A 195 -6.74 0.55 -15.10
N ASP A 196 -5.55 0.11 -15.48
CA ASP A 196 -4.31 0.58 -14.86
C ASP A 196 -3.94 2.01 -15.26
N THR A 197 -4.32 2.43 -16.48
CA THR A 197 -4.20 3.84 -16.89
C THR A 197 -5.09 4.72 -16.00
N LEU A 198 -6.32 4.29 -15.69
CA LEU A 198 -7.20 5.02 -14.76
C LEU A 198 -6.59 5.08 -13.35
N LEU A 199 -6.06 3.97 -12.84
CA LEU A 199 -5.39 3.94 -11.53
C LEU A 199 -4.20 4.91 -11.51
N ALA A 200 -3.42 4.97 -12.58
CA ALA A 200 -2.31 5.90 -12.72
C ALA A 200 -2.76 7.36 -12.68
N LEU A 201 -3.82 7.71 -13.40
CA LEU A 201 -4.37 9.08 -13.37
C LEU A 201 -4.80 9.48 -11.96
N VAL A 202 -5.46 8.59 -11.22
CA VAL A 202 -5.86 8.86 -9.83
C VAL A 202 -4.66 8.98 -8.91
N ILE A 203 -3.67 8.09 -9.03
CA ILE A 203 -2.44 8.14 -8.23
C ILE A 203 -1.68 9.46 -8.49
N TRP A 204 -1.52 9.86 -9.75
CA TRP A 204 -0.87 11.13 -10.11
C TRP A 204 -1.66 12.34 -9.60
N ALA A 205 -2.99 12.30 -9.66
CA ALA A 205 -3.85 13.35 -9.12
C ALA A 205 -3.69 13.55 -7.62
N ILE A 206 -3.40 12.47 -6.88
CA ILE A 206 -3.17 12.50 -5.43
C ILE A 206 -1.75 12.96 -5.10
N LEU A 207 -0.79 12.62 -5.95
CA LEU A 207 0.61 13.04 -5.79
C LEU A 207 0.85 14.48 -6.24
N ASP A 208 -0.11 15.12 -6.90
CA ASP A 208 -0.04 16.51 -7.33
C ASP A 208 -0.34 17.46 -6.15
N PRO A 209 0.66 18.18 -5.61
CA PRO A 209 0.47 19.04 -4.45
C PRO A 209 -0.35 20.30 -4.75
N THR A 210 -0.62 20.57 -6.03
CA THR A 210 -1.46 21.67 -6.48
C THR A 210 -2.93 21.27 -6.66
N ASN A 211 -3.24 19.98 -6.55
CA ASN A 211 -4.61 19.50 -6.56
C ASN A 211 -5.29 19.82 -5.22
N ILE A 212 -6.05 20.92 -5.21
CA ILE A 212 -6.71 21.44 -4.00
C ILE A 212 -7.74 20.48 -3.39
N LEU A 213 -8.28 19.55 -4.17
CA LEU A 213 -9.25 18.58 -3.69
C LEU A 213 -8.59 17.42 -2.95
N MET A 214 -7.28 17.23 -3.12
CA MET A 214 -6.54 16.07 -2.63
C MET A 214 -5.51 16.43 -1.56
N PRO A 215 -5.92 16.80 -0.34
CA PRO A 215 -4.96 16.97 0.75
C PRO A 215 -4.26 15.63 1.06
N PRO A 216 -2.99 15.64 1.51
CA PRO A 216 -2.19 14.42 1.71
C PRO A 216 -2.85 13.34 2.56
N GLN A 217 -3.65 13.74 3.55
CA GLN A 217 -4.32 12.84 4.49
C GLN A 217 -5.44 12.02 3.83
N VAL A 218 -6.02 12.52 2.74
CA VAL A 218 -7.12 11.85 2.02
C VAL A 218 -6.59 10.94 0.92
N GLY A 219 -5.38 11.18 0.42
CA GLY A 219 -4.73 10.38 -0.62
C GLY A 219 -4.81 8.85 -0.42
N PRO A 220 -4.47 8.30 0.76
CA PRO A 220 -4.55 6.87 1.02
C PRO A 220 -5.95 6.28 0.79
N TRP A 221 -7.00 7.01 1.16
CA TRP A 221 -8.40 6.56 0.99
C TRP A 221 -8.80 6.53 -0.47
N VAL A 222 -8.44 7.57 -1.24
CA VAL A 222 -8.84 7.69 -2.64
C VAL A 222 -8.11 6.67 -3.51
N VAL A 223 -6.81 6.44 -3.30
CA VAL A 223 -6.08 5.35 -3.97
C VAL A 223 -6.78 4.01 -3.70
N SER A 224 -7.09 3.75 -2.44
CA SER A 224 -7.73 2.49 -2.01
C SER A 224 -9.10 2.28 -2.65
N LEU A 225 -9.93 3.32 -2.70
CA LEU A 225 -11.24 3.26 -3.36
C LEU A 225 -11.13 3.13 -4.88
N ALA A 226 -10.13 3.74 -5.51
CA ALA A 226 -9.90 3.57 -6.95
C ALA A 226 -9.60 2.10 -7.28
N TYR A 227 -8.78 1.42 -6.46
CA TYR A 227 -8.57 -0.02 -6.58
C TYR A 227 -9.85 -0.83 -6.30
N ALA A 228 -10.69 -0.41 -5.33
CA ALA A 228 -11.98 -1.05 -5.08
C ALA A 228 -12.88 -1.03 -6.34
N VAL A 229 -13.02 0.15 -6.96
CA VAL A 229 -13.79 0.36 -8.19
C VAL A 229 -13.21 -0.49 -9.33
N ALA A 230 -11.89 -0.51 -9.47
CA ALA A 230 -11.21 -1.34 -10.47
C ALA A 230 -11.56 -2.83 -10.29
N ILE A 231 -11.52 -3.33 -9.07
CA ILE A 231 -11.80 -4.75 -8.77
C ILE A 231 -13.27 -5.08 -9.00
N TRP A 232 -14.20 -4.27 -8.48
CA TRP A 232 -15.63 -4.52 -8.63
C TRP A 232 -16.09 -4.48 -10.09
N GLY A 233 -15.55 -3.56 -10.88
CA GLY A 233 -15.92 -3.40 -12.28
C GLY A 233 -15.23 -4.38 -13.23
N PHE A 234 -13.95 -4.66 -13.00
CA PHE A 234 -13.08 -5.21 -14.05
C PHE A 234 -12.34 -6.49 -13.67
N SER A 235 -12.38 -6.93 -12.40
CA SER A 235 -11.78 -8.23 -12.01
C SER A 235 -12.41 -9.43 -12.71
N PRO A 236 -13.75 -9.52 -12.91
CA PRO A 236 -14.35 -10.61 -13.69
C PRO A 236 -13.87 -10.66 -15.15
N ALA A 237 -13.40 -9.55 -15.70
CA ALA A 237 -12.84 -9.46 -17.04
C ALA A 237 -11.34 -9.85 -17.11
N ALA A 238 -10.77 -10.31 -16.00
CA ALA A 238 -9.35 -10.53 -15.72
C ALA A 238 -8.58 -9.21 -15.54
N LEU A 239 -8.23 -8.93 -14.28
CA LEU A 239 -7.46 -7.76 -13.84
C LEU A 239 -6.41 -8.21 -12.82
N ALA A 240 -5.14 -7.85 -13.04
CA ALA A 240 -4.07 -8.02 -12.07
C ALA A 240 -3.74 -6.73 -11.32
N ALA A 241 -3.71 -5.60 -12.03
CA ALA A 241 -3.46 -4.24 -11.56
C ALA A 241 -2.13 -3.99 -10.80
N ASN A 242 -1.37 -5.05 -10.52
CA ASN A 242 -0.10 -4.98 -9.80
C ASN A 242 0.77 -6.22 -10.09
N ALA A 243 1.94 -5.98 -10.68
CA ALA A 243 2.89 -7.03 -11.03
C ALA A 243 3.40 -7.82 -9.83
N ALA A 244 3.65 -7.17 -8.68
CA ALA A 244 4.16 -7.86 -7.49
C ALA A 244 3.12 -8.81 -6.89
N ARG A 245 1.84 -8.41 -6.91
CA ARG A 245 0.72 -9.27 -6.50
C ARG A 245 0.59 -10.49 -7.41
N ASP A 246 0.64 -10.29 -8.72
CA ASP A 246 0.47 -11.39 -9.67
C ASP A 246 1.67 -12.33 -9.66
N VAL A 247 2.89 -11.80 -9.84
CA VAL A 247 4.12 -12.59 -9.87
C VAL A 247 4.34 -13.31 -8.54
N GLY A 248 4.17 -12.62 -7.41
CA GLY A 248 4.30 -13.23 -6.08
C GLY A 248 3.34 -14.41 -5.89
N GLY A 249 2.06 -14.21 -6.17
CA GLY A 249 1.06 -15.28 -6.06
C GLY A 249 1.27 -16.42 -7.05
N ARG A 250 1.71 -16.12 -8.27
CA ARG A 250 2.05 -17.10 -9.30
C ARG A 250 3.25 -17.96 -8.92
N LEU A 251 4.27 -17.37 -8.29
CA LEU A 251 5.40 -18.13 -7.74
C LEU A 251 4.96 -19.11 -6.64
N VAL A 252 4.01 -18.73 -5.78
CA VAL A 252 3.41 -19.67 -4.82
C VAL A 252 2.64 -20.77 -5.53
N ALA A 253 1.81 -20.43 -6.53
CA ALA A 253 1.04 -21.41 -7.28
C ALA A 253 1.96 -22.42 -7.99
N LEU A 254 3.08 -21.97 -8.55
CA LEU A 254 4.12 -22.84 -9.12
C LEU A 254 4.79 -23.73 -8.06
N THR A 255 5.00 -23.22 -6.85
CA THR A 255 5.59 -23.99 -5.74
C THR A 255 4.65 -25.09 -5.25
N VAL A 256 3.34 -24.82 -5.24
CA VAL A 256 2.32 -25.75 -4.74
C VAL A 256 1.88 -26.76 -5.80
N TYR A 257 1.61 -26.31 -7.02
CA TYR A 257 0.98 -27.11 -8.07
C TYR A 257 1.92 -27.45 -9.23
N GLY A 258 3.18 -27.02 -9.19
CA GLY A 258 4.15 -27.24 -10.25
C GLY A 258 3.88 -26.41 -11.51
N THR A 259 4.50 -26.81 -12.63
CA THR A 259 4.50 -26.05 -13.89
C THR A 259 3.11 -25.90 -14.55
N GLN A 260 2.14 -26.72 -14.15
CA GLN A 260 0.75 -26.62 -14.60
C GLN A 260 0.10 -25.30 -14.16
N ALA A 261 0.54 -24.72 -13.04
CA ALA A 261 0.08 -23.42 -12.54
C ALA A 261 0.75 -22.22 -13.21
N SER A 262 1.57 -22.41 -14.25
CA SER A 262 2.29 -21.32 -14.90
C SER A 262 1.37 -20.21 -15.44
N GLY A 263 0.14 -20.55 -15.86
CA GLY A 263 -0.79 -19.61 -16.49
C GLY A 263 -0.45 -19.27 -17.95
N GLY A 264 0.58 -19.91 -18.52
CA GLY A 264 0.94 -19.80 -19.93
C GLY A 264 1.11 -18.35 -20.42
N LYS A 265 0.59 -18.05 -21.62
CA LYS A 265 0.71 -16.72 -22.25
C LYS A 265 0.06 -15.60 -21.44
N TYR A 266 -0.96 -15.91 -20.65
CA TYR A 266 -1.63 -14.91 -19.81
C TYR A 266 -0.73 -14.41 -18.67
N ALA A 267 0.15 -15.26 -18.13
CA ALA A 267 1.01 -14.88 -17.00
C ALA A 267 1.89 -13.67 -17.29
N ALA A 268 2.51 -13.63 -18.47
CA ALA A 268 3.33 -12.49 -18.87
C ALA A 268 2.48 -11.23 -19.09
N LEU A 269 1.29 -11.39 -19.68
CA LEU A 269 0.36 -10.29 -19.92
C LEU A 269 -0.10 -9.67 -18.59
N ALA A 270 -0.58 -10.49 -17.66
CA ALA A 270 -1.01 -10.05 -16.33
C ALA A 270 0.12 -9.36 -15.55
N ALA A 271 1.34 -9.92 -15.59
CA ALA A 271 2.47 -9.37 -14.86
C ALA A 271 2.96 -8.04 -15.44
N LEU A 272 2.98 -7.88 -16.78
CA LEU A 272 3.72 -6.80 -17.42
C LEU A 272 2.86 -5.64 -17.93
N THR A 273 1.57 -5.84 -18.22
CA THR A 273 0.73 -4.81 -18.87
C THR A 273 0.49 -3.59 -17.99
N ASN A 274 0.45 -3.77 -16.67
CA ASN A 274 0.31 -2.67 -15.72
C ASN A 274 1.48 -1.65 -15.78
N ILE A 275 2.66 -2.05 -16.26
CA ILE A 275 3.85 -1.17 -16.34
C ILE A 275 3.68 -0.10 -17.43
N PRO A 276 3.48 -0.44 -18.73
CA PRO A 276 3.25 0.57 -19.76
C PRO A 276 1.96 1.36 -19.53
N ALA A 277 0.92 0.74 -18.94
CA ALA A 277 -0.31 1.45 -18.60
C ALA A 277 -0.10 2.54 -17.53
N MET A 278 0.64 2.21 -16.46
CA MET A 278 0.97 3.17 -15.41
C MET A 278 1.86 4.31 -15.92
N LEU A 279 2.83 4.00 -16.79
CA LEU A 279 3.66 5.00 -17.45
C LEU A 279 2.84 5.91 -18.37
N PHE A 280 1.90 5.33 -19.12
CA PHE A 280 1.04 6.08 -20.03
C PHE A 280 0.08 7.01 -19.28
N GLY A 281 -0.55 6.54 -18.20
CA GLY A 281 -1.42 7.40 -17.38
C GLY A 281 -0.64 8.50 -16.64
N ALA A 282 0.56 8.21 -16.14
CA ALA A 282 1.47 9.22 -15.62
C ALA A 282 1.81 10.28 -16.67
N TRP A 283 2.18 9.85 -17.88
CA TRP A 283 2.45 10.75 -19.00
C TRP A 283 1.24 11.62 -19.36
N LEU A 284 0.04 11.05 -19.43
CA LEU A 284 -1.19 11.80 -19.67
C LEU A 284 -1.41 12.89 -18.61
N TYR A 285 -1.21 12.54 -17.33
CA TYR A 285 -1.39 13.50 -16.25
C TYR A 285 -0.34 14.63 -16.30
N GLU A 286 0.93 14.30 -16.51
CA GLU A 286 2.02 15.28 -16.58
C GLU A 286 1.87 16.22 -17.78
N VAL A 287 1.43 15.72 -18.95
CA VAL A 287 1.29 16.53 -20.16
C VAL A 287 0.04 17.41 -20.15
N PHE A 288 -1.10 16.90 -19.68
CA PHE A 288 -2.38 17.56 -19.86
C PHE A 288 -2.96 18.17 -18.59
N LEU A 289 -2.62 17.64 -17.41
CA LEU A 289 -3.31 17.99 -16.16
C LEU A 289 -2.41 18.74 -15.17
N THR A 290 -1.09 18.51 -15.22
CA THR A 290 -0.11 19.19 -14.37
C THR A 290 0.15 20.60 -14.86
N ASP A 291 0.22 21.56 -13.92
CA ASP A 291 0.47 22.96 -14.23
C ASP A 291 1.26 23.61 -13.09
N SER A 292 2.49 24.03 -13.40
CA SER A 292 3.42 24.63 -12.43
C SER A 292 3.00 26.04 -11.97
N SER A 293 2.03 26.68 -12.62
CA SER A 293 1.52 27.99 -12.21
C SER A 293 0.51 27.90 -11.06
N ARG A 294 0.02 26.69 -10.74
CA ARG A 294 -0.95 26.49 -9.66
C ARG A 294 -0.30 26.61 -8.28
N VAL A 295 -1.04 27.17 -7.35
CA VAL A 295 -0.60 27.37 -5.96
C VAL A 295 -0.72 26.06 -5.19
N MET A 296 0.31 25.71 -4.44
CA MET A 296 0.28 24.57 -3.52
C MET A 296 -0.58 24.87 -2.29
N SER A 297 -1.36 23.89 -1.86
CA SER A 297 -2.15 24.04 -0.63
C SER A 297 -1.25 24.06 0.62
N ARG A 298 -1.71 24.72 1.69
CA ARG A 298 -0.97 24.77 2.97
C ARG A 298 -0.68 23.37 3.53
N ALA A 299 -1.67 22.48 3.45
CA ALA A 299 -1.53 21.10 3.90
C ALA A 299 -0.40 20.35 3.16
N HIS A 300 -0.24 20.56 1.85
CA HIS A 300 0.86 19.99 1.09
C HIS A 300 2.21 20.59 1.46
N LEU A 301 2.26 21.92 1.66
CA LEU A 301 3.48 22.60 2.09
C LEU A 301 3.96 22.08 3.45
N GLU A 302 3.05 21.97 4.43
CA GLU A 302 3.35 21.42 5.75
C GLU A 302 3.83 19.96 5.66
N PHE A 303 3.14 19.13 4.86
CA PHE A 303 3.51 17.73 4.64
C PHE A 303 4.92 17.61 4.04
N MET A 304 5.24 18.39 3.01
CA MET A 304 6.55 18.38 2.36
C MET A 304 7.64 18.91 3.28
N GLN A 305 7.38 19.99 4.02
CA GLN A 305 8.32 20.54 5.00
C GLN A 305 8.64 19.55 6.11
N ALA A 306 7.66 18.80 6.60
CA ALA A 306 7.87 17.76 7.61
C ALA A 306 8.81 16.64 7.09
N HIS A 307 8.59 16.18 5.85
CA HIS A 307 9.44 15.16 5.23
C HIS A 307 10.85 15.66 4.96
N GLN A 308 10.98 16.90 4.49
CA GLN A 308 12.27 17.53 4.24
C GLN A 308 13.09 17.66 5.53
N LYS A 309 12.51 18.20 6.60
CA LYS A 309 13.19 18.36 7.90
C LYS A 309 13.61 17.01 8.50
N HIS A 310 12.78 15.98 8.33
CA HIS A 310 13.15 14.62 8.74
C HIS A 310 14.33 14.07 7.93
N HIS A 311 14.37 14.31 6.62
CA HIS A 311 15.49 13.91 5.77
C HIS A 311 16.79 14.65 6.12
N GLU A 312 16.71 15.96 6.35
CA GLU A 312 17.85 16.77 6.81
C GLU A 312 18.41 16.26 8.14
N ALA A 313 17.53 15.96 9.11
CA ALA A 313 17.92 15.38 10.40
C ALA A 313 18.51 13.96 10.27
N MET A 314 18.07 13.17 9.28
CA MET A 314 18.65 11.86 8.96
C MET A 314 20.09 11.99 8.43
N VAL A 315 20.30 12.94 7.50
CA VAL A 315 21.60 13.15 6.83
C VAL A 315 22.62 13.83 7.73
N ALA A 316 22.22 14.81 8.54
CA ALA A 316 23.06 15.44 9.56
C ALA A 316 23.56 14.44 10.62
N GLY A 317 22.96 13.25 10.65
CA GLY A 317 23.14 12.26 11.71
C GLY A 317 22.39 12.71 12.96
N ILE A 318 22.18 11.79 13.90
CA ILE A 318 21.67 12.13 15.24
C ILE A 318 22.76 12.92 15.98
N ALA A 319 23.01 14.15 15.56
CA ALA A 319 23.79 15.15 16.25
C ALA A 319 22.81 15.96 17.10
N ALA A 320 23.20 16.14 18.34
CA ALA A 320 22.42 16.80 19.38
C ALA A 320 22.33 18.30 19.10
N ASP A 321 21.31 18.73 18.36
CA ASP A 321 20.95 20.13 18.29
C ASP A 321 19.82 20.41 19.28
N GLY A 322 20.18 21.16 20.33
CA GLY A 322 19.31 21.99 21.16
C GLY A 322 17.93 21.42 21.47
N GLY A 323 17.88 20.47 22.41
CA GLY A 323 16.60 20.07 23.00
C GLY A 323 15.87 21.29 23.57
N LEU A 324 14.60 21.44 23.22
CA LEU A 324 13.69 22.38 23.89
C LEU A 324 13.74 22.15 25.41
N PRO A 325 13.56 23.20 26.23
CA PRO A 325 13.66 23.10 27.68
C PRO A 325 12.74 21.98 28.18
N ARG A 326 13.35 21.10 28.99
CA ARG A 326 12.72 19.96 29.64
C ARG A 326 11.40 20.39 30.27
N VAL A 327 10.26 19.93 29.74
CA VAL A 327 9.04 19.86 30.53
C VAL A 327 9.20 18.65 31.43
N VAL A 328 9.89 18.84 32.55
CA VAL A 328 9.82 17.91 33.67
C VAL A 328 8.37 17.93 34.11
N ALA A 329 7.65 16.83 33.90
CA ALA A 329 6.38 16.61 34.57
C ALA A 329 6.65 16.74 36.07
N GLY A 330 6.25 17.87 36.65
CA GLY A 330 6.50 18.18 38.04
C GLY A 330 5.85 17.12 38.91
N ASN A 331 6.67 16.37 39.64
CA ASN A 331 6.21 15.60 40.78
C ASN A 331 5.57 16.58 41.77
N ALA A 332 4.25 16.49 41.91
CA ALA A 332 3.54 17.11 43.01
C ALA A 332 3.98 16.41 44.32
N SER A 333 4.94 16.99 45.04
CA SER A 333 5.15 16.70 46.45
C SER A 333 5.88 17.85 47.17
N GLN A 334 5.07 18.60 47.93
CA GLN A 334 5.35 19.23 49.23
C GLN A 334 6.29 20.46 49.34
N SER A 335 5.64 21.53 49.80
CA SER A 335 6.03 22.53 50.82
C SER A 335 7.17 23.53 50.55
N SER A 336 6.80 24.81 50.46
CA SER A 336 6.98 25.76 51.58
C SER A 336 6.30 27.11 51.31
N THR A 337 5.32 27.43 52.15
CA THR A 337 4.93 28.76 52.69
C THR A 337 5.48 30.04 52.04
N GLY A 338 4.58 30.88 51.54
CA GLY A 338 4.82 32.31 51.29
C GLY A 338 3.49 33.05 51.12
N LYS A 339 3.08 33.79 52.15
CA LYS A 339 1.89 34.65 52.20
C LYS A 339 1.93 35.75 51.14
N GLY A 340 0.77 36.17 50.61
CA GLY A 340 0.62 37.51 50.06
C GLY A 340 -0.42 37.66 48.96
N GLU A 341 -1.54 38.28 49.34
CA GLU A 341 -2.36 39.20 48.54
C GLU A 341 -3.44 38.65 47.61
N GLU A 342 -4.66 38.89 48.06
CA GLU A 342 -5.93 38.89 47.35
C GLU A 342 -5.91 39.92 46.20
N HIS A 343 -6.43 39.54 45.03
CA HIS A 343 -7.24 40.46 44.24
C HIS A 343 -8.23 39.71 43.32
N HIS A 344 -9.49 39.92 43.68
CA HIS A 344 -10.76 39.94 42.94
C HIS A 344 -10.86 39.57 41.44
N ASP A 345 -12.01 38.92 41.19
CA ASP A 345 -12.88 38.94 40.00
C ASP A 345 -12.72 37.87 38.91
N ILE A 346 -13.45 36.77 39.14
CA ILE A 346 -14.01 35.87 38.12
C ILE A 346 -15.48 36.24 37.96
N GLN A 347 -15.88 36.74 36.79
CA GLN A 347 -17.22 36.48 36.22
C GLN A 347 -17.32 36.94 34.75
N GLN A 348 -17.95 36.07 33.94
CA GLN A 348 -18.68 36.38 32.68
C GLN A 348 -17.81 36.66 31.43
N LEU A 349 -18.02 36.10 30.23
CA LEU A 349 -19.21 35.59 29.55
C LEU A 349 -18.85 34.60 28.41
N GLU A 350 -19.68 33.56 28.26
CA GLU A 350 -19.88 32.79 27.03
C GLU A 350 -20.74 33.56 26.01
N ARG A 351 -20.63 33.15 24.73
CA ARG A 351 -21.49 33.40 23.54
C ARG A 351 -21.11 34.56 22.62
N VAL A 352 -20.58 34.24 21.43
CA VAL A 352 -21.32 34.19 20.14
C VAL A 352 -20.76 33.04 19.31
#